data_AF-A0A7S4URM2-F1
#
_entry.id   AF-A0A7S4URM2-F1
#
_cell.length_a   1.000
_cell.length_b   1.000
_cell.length_c   1.000
_cell.angle_alpha   90.00
_cell.angle_beta   90.00
_cell.angle_gamma   90.00
#
_symmetry.space_group_name_H-M   'P 1'
#
loop_
_entity.id
_entity.type
_entity.pdbx_description
1 polymer ?
#
loop_
_entity_poly.entity_id
_entity_poly.type
_entity_poly.pdbx_seq_one_letter_code
_entity_poly.pdbx_strand_id
1 'polypeptide(L)'
;EPSELPKQWDAMYVPFQADAVRLALLAKYGGLWIDVATICLKPFDWWIYDAIRSDERLEGIGAFYFPSWGVEQGRGAEYMENWVLAARRNHPMIIAWKALFNDYWDSVRVGTLDPIGLPEHTMFWHVDLSFLQRFGHDMRAYLVMHACFKKLIDERLDMRQIWQQEMLLLRADEHGIWHLDEPDVHWDPTAGVQKWLCVHDEPWVRRVLSRCPVLKFVSQFALRLDAEPRQRYLEEEGHPRCSLSAVLRAALSFQLAE
;
A
#
# COMPACT_ATOMS: atom_id res chain seq x y z
N GLU A 1 15.21 3.65 17.39
CA GLU A 1 15.47 3.00 18.68
C GLU A 1 14.64 1.73 18.76
N PRO A 2 15.18 0.63 19.31
CA PRO A 2 14.42 -0.60 19.52
C PRO A 2 13.12 -0.41 20.31
N SER A 3 13.06 0.62 21.18
CA SER A 3 11.86 1.00 21.94
C SER A 3 10.69 1.51 21.09
N GLU A 4 10.91 1.79 19.80
CA GLU A 4 9.86 2.25 18.88
C GLU A 4 9.09 1.09 18.23
N LEU A 5 9.56 -0.15 18.41
CA LEU A 5 9.05 -1.36 17.78
C LEU A 5 8.37 -2.26 18.83
N PRO A 6 7.54 -3.24 18.41
CA PRO A 6 7.01 -4.26 19.32
C PRO A 6 8.14 -5.01 20.03
N LYS A 7 7.93 -5.42 21.28
CA LYS A 7 8.92 -6.16 22.09
C LYS A 7 9.37 -7.47 21.45
N GLN A 8 8.50 -8.06 20.63
CA GLN A 8 8.73 -9.34 19.96
C GLN A 8 9.08 -9.17 18.47
N TRP A 9 9.47 -7.96 18.05
CA TRP A 9 9.72 -7.62 16.65
C TRP A 9 10.65 -8.62 15.94
N ASP A 10 11.76 -9.02 16.55
CA ASP A 10 12.72 -9.95 15.95
C ASP A 10 12.13 -11.33 15.64
N ALA A 11 11.06 -11.73 16.33
CA ALA A 11 10.38 -13.02 16.11
C ALA A 11 9.19 -12.91 15.14
N MET A 12 8.75 -11.70 14.79
CA MET A 12 7.58 -11.48 13.94
C MET A 12 7.85 -11.92 12.50
N TYR A 13 6.78 -12.29 11.79
CA TYR A 13 6.84 -12.51 10.35
C TYR A 13 7.28 -11.22 9.63
N VAL A 14 8.14 -11.34 8.62
CA VAL A 14 8.85 -10.22 7.97
C VAL A 14 7.92 -9.09 7.50
N PRO A 15 6.76 -9.33 6.86
CA PRO A 15 5.80 -8.27 6.55
C PRO A 15 5.32 -7.48 7.78
N PHE A 16 5.08 -8.13 8.92
CA PHE A 16 4.70 -7.43 10.14
C PHE A 16 5.87 -6.64 10.74
N GLN A 17 7.10 -7.14 10.59
CA GLN A 17 8.29 -6.37 10.94
C GLN A 17 8.39 -5.09 10.10
N ALA A 18 8.12 -5.19 8.79
CA ALA A 18 8.08 -4.05 7.88
C ALA A 18 6.96 -3.05 8.25
N ASP A 19 5.78 -3.54 8.63
CA ASP A 19 4.68 -2.70 9.14
C ASP A 19 5.09 -1.91 10.39
N ALA A 20 5.76 -2.56 11.35
CA ALA A 20 6.28 -1.91 12.56
C ALA A 20 7.29 -0.81 12.21
N VAL A 21 8.27 -1.12 11.36
CA VAL A 21 9.31 -0.18 10.94
C VAL A 21 8.70 0.99 10.17
N ARG A 22 7.74 0.73 9.28
CA ARG A 22 7.01 1.77 8.54
C ARG A 22 6.38 2.80 9.47
N LEU A 23 5.57 2.33 10.43
CA LEU A 23 4.90 3.20 11.39
C LEU A 23 5.90 3.93 12.30
N ALA A 24 6.98 3.27 12.73
CA ALA A 24 8.02 3.89 13.56
C ALA A 24 8.75 5.01 12.81
N LEU A 25 9.14 4.78 11.55
CA LEU A 25 9.83 5.79 10.74
C LEU A 25 8.92 6.97 10.41
N LEU A 26 7.69 6.71 9.96
CA LEU A 26 6.74 7.78 9.63
C LEU A 26 6.34 8.59 10.87
N ALA A 27 6.14 7.95 12.03
CA ALA A 27 5.85 8.67 13.26
C ALA A 27 6.98 9.63 13.65
N LYS A 28 8.24 9.15 13.59
CA LYS A 28 9.41 9.89 14.06
C LYS A 28 9.94 10.93 13.07
N TYR A 29 9.88 10.64 11.78
CA TYR A 29 10.51 11.43 10.74
C TYR A 29 9.52 12.02 9.74
N GLY A 30 8.29 11.51 9.70
CA GLY A 30 7.38 11.77 8.58
C GLY A 30 7.97 11.22 7.28
N GLY A 31 7.67 11.90 6.18
CA GLY A 31 8.20 11.55 4.87
C GLY A 31 7.31 10.54 4.15
N LEU A 32 7.94 9.66 3.39
CA LEU A 32 7.28 8.74 2.46
C LEU A 32 7.81 7.33 2.67
N TRP A 33 6.89 6.38 2.84
CA TRP A 33 7.15 4.96 2.72
C TRP A 33 6.62 4.44 1.39
N ILE A 34 7.40 3.58 0.74
CA ILE A 34 7.00 2.85 -0.46
C ILE A 34 7.51 1.41 -0.35
N ASP A 35 6.66 0.45 -0.63
CA ASP A 35 7.08 -0.95 -0.76
C ASP A 35 7.99 -1.16 -1.99
N VAL A 36 8.94 -2.08 -1.90
CA VAL A 36 9.90 -2.38 -2.98
C VAL A 36 9.26 -2.81 -4.31
N ALA A 37 8.08 -3.44 -4.27
CA ALA A 37 7.34 -3.89 -5.46
C ALA A 37 6.46 -2.78 -6.08
N THR A 38 6.84 -1.52 -5.91
CA THR A 38 6.15 -0.35 -6.45
C THR A 38 7.08 0.43 -7.37
N ILE A 39 6.65 0.67 -8.60
CA ILE A 39 7.35 1.53 -9.57
C ILE A 39 6.80 2.94 -9.47
N CYS A 40 7.68 3.93 -9.30
CA CYS A 40 7.33 5.34 -9.38
C CYS A 40 7.30 5.79 -10.85
N LEU A 41 6.14 6.28 -11.31
CA LEU A 41 5.96 6.80 -12.67
C LEU A 41 5.91 8.32 -12.73
N LYS A 42 5.58 8.98 -11.62
CA LYS A 42 5.53 10.44 -11.51
C LYS A 42 6.18 10.89 -10.19
N PRO A 43 6.94 12.00 -10.16
CA PRO A 43 7.54 12.51 -8.94
C PRO A 43 6.54 12.62 -7.80
N PHE A 44 6.88 12.11 -6.61
CA PHE A 44 5.98 12.12 -5.45
C PHE A 44 5.62 13.53 -4.99
N ASP A 45 6.51 14.50 -5.22
CA ASP A 45 6.25 15.91 -4.93
C ASP A 45 4.92 16.37 -5.52
N TRP A 46 4.61 15.96 -6.75
CA TRP A 46 3.52 16.56 -7.52
C TRP A 46 2.13 16.10 -7.10
N TRP A 47 2.01 14.90 -6.55
CA TRP A 47 0.71 14.27 -6.35
C TRP A 47 0.46 13.80 -4.92
N ILE A 48 1.48 13.71 -4.07
CA ILE A 48 1.30 13.38 -2.65
C ILE A 48 2.02 14.36 -1.73
N TYR A 49 3.30 14.67 -1.99
CA TYR A 49 4.10 15.35 -0.98
C TYR A 49 3.81 16.86 -0.92
N ASP A 50 3.63 17.55 -2.06
CA ASP A 50 3.20 18.96 -2.06
C ASP A 50 1.81 19.14 -1.43
N ALA A 51 0.94 18.14 -1.56
CA ALA A 51 -0.37 18.16 -0.92
C ALA A 51 -0.25 18.13 0.61
N ILE A 52 0.69 17.35 1.14
CA ILE A 52 0.75 17.10 2.58
C ILE A 52 1.86 17.83 3.33
N ARG A 53 2.80 18.52 2.68
CA ARG A 53 3.97 19.10 3.37
C ARG A 53 3.77 20.49 3.99
N SER A 54 2.72 21.21 3.61
CA SER A 54 2.51 22.61 4.03
C SER A 54 1.67 22.70 5.30
N ASP A 55 2.15 23.37 6.34
CA ASP A 55 1.37 23.62 7.57
C ASP A 55 0.09 24.45 7.34
N GLU A 56 -0.03 25.10 6.17
CA GLU A 56 -1.23 25.84 5.77
C GLU A 56 -2.33 24.94 5.20
N ARG A 57 -2.00 23.71 4.81
CA ARG A 57 -2.95 22.70 4.32
C ARG A 57 -3.42 21.82 5.46
N LEU A 58 -4.68 21.39 5.38
CA LEU A 58 -5.24 20.46 6.36
C LEU A 58 -4.65 19.06 6.17
N GLU A 59 -4.30 18.67 4.94
CA GLU A 59 -3.85 17.33 4.63
C GLU A 59 -2.48 17.03 5.26
N GLY A 60 -2.44 16.11 6.22
CA GLY A 60 -1.21 15.72 6.91
C GLY A 60 -0.72 14.31 6.58
N ILE A 61 -1.55 13.51 5.90
CA ILE A 61 -1.26 12.13 5.48
C ILE A 61 -1.74 11.93 4.04
N GLY A 62 -0.94 11.24 3.23
CA GLY A 62 -1.30 10.81 1.89
C GLY A 62 -1.19 9.29 1.77
N ALA A 63 -2.20 8.65 1.20
CA ALA A 63 -2.23 7.20 1.01
C ALA A 63 -3.16 6.78 -0.13
N PHE A 64 -3.22 5.48 -0.38
CA PHE A 64 -4.24 4.90 -1.25
C PHE A 64 -5.33 4.21 -0.43
N TYR A 65 -6.51 4.04 -1.01
CA TYR A 65 -7.55 3.17 -0.50
C TYR A 65 -8.09 2.27 -1.61
N PHE A 66 -8.57 1.08 -1.25
CA PHE A 66 -9.16 0.15 -2.22
C PHE A 66 -10.65 -0.02 -1.96
N PRO A 67 -11.53 0.69 -2.70
CA PRO A 67 -12.97 0.73 -2.41
C PRO A 67 -13.66 -0.63 -2.41
N SER A 68 -13.17 -1.62 -3.17
CA SER A 68 -13.70 -3.01 -3.16
C SER A 68 -13.55 -3.70 -1.80
N TRP A 69 -12.59 -3.22 -1.00
CA TRP A 69 -12.37 -3.65 0.38
C TRP A 69 -12.92 -2.64 1.40
N GLY A 70 -13.59 -1.55 1.01
CA GLY A 70 -14.24 -0.65 1.96
C GLY A 70 -15.38 -1.33 2.75
N VAL A 71 -15.83 -0.68 3.83
CA VAL A 71 -17.00 -1.16 4.58
C VAL A 71 -18.23 -1.17 3.67
N GLU A 72 -18.50 -0.04 3.01
CA GLU A 72 -19.44 0.04 1.88
C GLU A 72 -18.69 -0.26 0.57
N GLN A 73 -18.93 -1.42 -0.03
CA GLN A 73 -18.16 -1.85 -1.21
C GLN A 73 -18.30 -0.88 -2.39
N GLY A 74 -17.16 -0.56 -3.00
CA GLY A 74 -17.05 0.36 -4.13
C GLY A 74 -17.06 1.84 -3.74
N ARG A 75 -17.30 2.17 -2.46
CA ARG A 75 -17.51 3.54 -1.98
C ARG A 75 -16.69 3.89 -0.75
N GLY A 76 -16.54 2.96 0.18
CA GLY A 76 -15.82 3.14 1.44
C GLY A 76 -14.32 3.31 1.24
N ALA A 77 -13.71 4.09 2.12
CA ALA A 77 -12.28 4.38 2.14
C ALA A 77 -11.60 3.97 3.46
N GLU A 78 -12.27 3.13 4.24
CA GLU A 78 -11.75 2.61 5.52
C GLU A 78 -10.64 1.57 5.31
N TYR A 79 -10.63 0.90 4.16
CA TYR A 79 -9.50 0.08 3.73
C TYR A 79 -8.44 0.96 3.09
N MET A 80 -7.53 1.45 3.92
CA MET A 80 -6.40 2.24 3.48
C MET A 80 -5.19 1.34 3.26
N GLU A 81 -4.62 1.41 2.06
CA GLU A 81 -3.42 0.70 1.67
C GLU A 81 -2.19 1.24 2.39
N ASN A 82 -1.26 0.36 2.75
CA ASN A 82 -0.02 0.73 3.43
C ASN A 82 1.24 0.63 2.55
N TRP A 83 1.10 0.26 1.27
CA TRP A 83 2.23 0.07 0.34
C TRP A 83 2.80 1.38 -0.23
N VAL A 84 2.03 2.48 -0.18
CA VAL A 84 2.51 3.87 -0.28
C VAL A 84 1.82 4.67 0.82
N LEU A 85 2.61 5.26 1.71
CA LEU A 85 2.11 6.05 2.83
C LEU A 85 3.04 7.23 3.07
N ALA A 86 2.53 8.44 2.96
CA ALA A 86 3.23 9.66 3.25
C ALA A 86 2.61 10.36 4.45
N ALA A 87 3.42 10.96 5.31
CA ALA A 87 2.92 11.67 6.48
C ALA A 87 3.82 12.83 6.89
N ARG A 88 3.22 13.86 7.48
CA ARG A 88 3.99 14.86 8.23
C ARG A 88 4.67 14.21 9.43
N ARG A 89 5.81 14.78 9.79
CA ARG A 89 6.53 14.39 10.99
C ARG A 89 5.64 14.60 12.22
N ASN A 90 5.67 13.67 13.16
CA ASN A 90 4.88 13.72 14.40
C ASN A 90 3.36 13.81 14.18
N HIS A 91 2.83 13.33 13.06
CA HIS A 91 1.40 13.37 12.80
C HIS A 91 0.61 12.55 13.85
N PRO A 92 -0.41 13.12 14.52
CA PRO A 92 -1.11 12.46 15.64
C PRO A 92 -1.66 11.07 15.30
N MET A 93 -2.26 10.92 14.12
CA MET A 93 -2.78 9.63 13.65
C MET A 93 -1.68 8.58 13.46
N ILE A 94 -0.51 8.92 12.88
CA ILE A 94 0.57 7.95 12.70
C ILE A 94 1.16 7.52 14.05
N ILE A 95 1.29 8.46 15.00
CA ILE A 95 1.74 8.16 16.36
C ILE A 95 0.76 7.21 17.06
N ALA A 96 -0.53 7.52 17.02
CA ALA A 96 -1.58 6.69 17.61
C ALA A 96 -1.63 5.30 16.96
N TRP A 97 -1.45 5.23 15.66
CA TRP A 97 -1.48 3.99 14.90
C TRP A 97 -0.30 3.09 15.22
N LYS A 98 0.91 3.65 15.26
CA LYS A 98 2.11 2.95 15.73
C LYS A 98 1.91 2.40 17.16
N ALA A 99 1.41 3.23 18.08
CA ALA A 99 1.19 2.81 19.46
C ALA A 99 0.22 1.63 19.55
N LEU A 100 -0.94 1.72 18.90
CA LEU A 100 -1.93 0.65 18.90
C LEU A 100 -1.41 -0.64 18.22
N PHE A 101 -0.66 -0.51 17.13
CA PHE A 101 -0.04 -1.64 16.45
C PHE A 101 0.98 -2.35 17.36
N ASN A 102 1.82 -1.58 18.05
CA ASN A 102 2.77 -2.14 19.01
C ASN A 102 2.06 -2.79 20.19
N ASP A 103 1.02 -2.16 20.74
CA ASP A 103 0.23 -2.71 21.85
C ASP A 103 -0.38 -4.06 21.49
N TYR A 104 -0.89 -4.22 20.26
CA TYR A 104 -1.40 -5.51 19.77
C TYR A 104 -0.29 -6.57 19.71
N TRP A 105 0.85 -6.27 19.10
CA TRP A 105 1.94 -7.23 18.98
C TRP A 105 2.60 -7.56 20.33
N ASP A 106 2.54 -6.64 21.29
CA ASP A 106 2.99 -6.86 22.65
C ASP A 106 2.01 -7.71 23.49
N SER A 107 0.72 -7.74 23.12
CA SER A 107 -0.29 -8.55 23.82
C SER A 107 -0.37 -9.99 23.32
N VAL A 108 0.15 -10.29 22.13
CA VAL A 108 0.20 -11.64 21.57
C VAL A 108 1.57 -12.31 21.79
N ARG A 109 1.61 -13.64 21.81
CA ARG A 109 2.88 -14.41 21.86
C ARG A 109 3.27 -14.83 20.45
N VAL A 110 4.35 -14.25 19.93
CA VAL A 110 4.94 -14.54 18.64
C VAL A 110 5.61 -15.92 18.68
N GLY A 111 5.10 -16.87 17.89
CA GLY A 111 5.58 -18.26 17.84
C GLY A 111 4.44 -19.28 17.89
N THR A 112 3.31 -18.88 18.47
CA THR A 112 2.02 -19.40 18.05
C THR A 112 1.54 -18.42 16.98
N LEU A 113 1.44 -18.82 15.70
CA LEU A 113 0.45 -18.17 14.82
C LEU A 113 -0.80 -18.07 15.68
N ASP A 114 -1.23 -16.85 15.98
CA ASP A 114 -2.27 -16.59 16.97
C ASP A 114 -3.38 -17.65 16.77
N PRO A 115 -3.51 -18.67 17.65
CA PRO A 115 -4.45 -19.75 17.41
C PRO A 115 -5.89 -19.22 17.53
N ILE A 116 -6.01 -18.00 18.03
CA ILE A 116 -7.21 -17.24 18.28
C ILE A 116 -7.42 -16.20 17.17
N GLY A 117 -6.39 -15.69 16.51
CA GLY A 117 -6.51 -14.71 15.43
C GLY A 117 -6.93 -13.31 15.90
N LEU A 118 -6.65 -12.29 15.08
CA LEU A 118 -7.06 -10.90 15.33
C LEU A 118 -8.56 -10.71 15.67
N PRO A 119 -9.52 -11.43 15.06
CA PRO A 119 -10.95 -11.20 15.32
C PRO A 119 -11.41 -11.56 16.74
N GLU A 120 -10.79 -12.56 17.33
CA GLU A 120 -11.13 -13.06 18.65
C GLU A 120 -10.31 -12.35 19.75
N HIS A 121 -9.29 -11.58 19.36
CA HIS A 121 -8.50 -10.76 20.26
C HIS A 121 -9.36 -9.63 20.87
N THR A 122 -9.37 -9.53 22.21
CA THR A 122 -10.24 -8.62 22.96
C THR A 122 -10.13 -7.15 22.56
N MET A 123 -8.95 -6.73 22.06
CA MET A 123 -8.71 -5.39 21.54
C MET A 123 -9.65 -4.99 20.39
N PHE A 124 -10.20 -5.95 19.63
CA PHE A 124 -11.00 -5.68 18.43
C PHE A 124 -12.47 -6.11 18.54
N TRP A 125 -12.96 -6.54 19.71
CA TRP A 125 -14.33 -7.04 19.89
C TRP A 125 -15.45 -6.06 19.49
N HIS A 126 -15.17 -4.76 19.45
CA HIS A 126 -16.15 -3.73 19.11
C HIS A 126 -15.87 -3.06 17.76
N VAL A 127 -14.97 -3.62 16.96
CA VAL A 127 -14.57 -3.08 15.66
C VAL A 127 -15.09 -3.99 14.56
N ASP A 128 -15.89 -3.43 13.64
CA ASP A 128 -16.31 -4.20 12.46
C ASP A 128 -15.15 -4.33 11.46
N LEU A 129 -14.61 -5.53 11.39
CA LEU A 129 -13.52 -5.93 10.48
C LEU A 129 -14.00 -6.86 9.35
N SER A 130 -15.32 -6.96 9.13
CA SER A 130 -15.88 -7.83 8.08
C SER A 130 -15.37 -7.48 6.68
N PHE A 131 -15.01 -6.23 6.44
CA PHE A 131 -14.44 -5.77 5.17
C PHE A 131 -13.04 -6.34 4.87
N LEU A 132 -12.34 -6.90 5.86
CA LEU A 132 -11.07 -7.62 5.69
C LEU A 132 -11.27 -9.12 5.35
N GLN A 133 -12.51 -9.56 5.20
CA GLN A 133 -12.88 -10.91 4.76
C GLN A 133 -13.52 -10.82 3.37
N ARG A 134 -12.71 -10.85 2.31
CA ARG A 134 -13.17 -10.66 0.93
C ARG A 134 -12.51 -11.67 -0.01
N PHE A 135 -13.17 -11.92 -1.14
CA PHE A 135 -12.76 -12.90 -2.15
C PHE A 135 -12.58 -14.33 -1.62
N GLY A 136 -13.34 -14.70 -0.57
CA GLY A 136 -13.26 -16.03 0.05
C GLY A 136 -12.08 -16.21 0.99
N HIS A 137 -11.34 -15.15 1.30
CA HIS A 137 -10.19 -15.18 2.20
C HIS A 137 -10.43 -14.29 3.42
N ASP A 138 -10.16 -14.82 4.61
CA ASP A 138 -10.06 -14.02 5.82
C ASP A 138 -8.63 -13.51 5.97
N MET A 139 -8.46 -12.20 5.75
CA MET A 139 -7.15 -11.56 5.80
C MET A 139 -6.91 -10.84 7.13
N ARG A 140 -7.80 -10.95 8.12
CA ARG A 140 -7.69 -10.19 9.39
C ARG A 140 -6.38 -10.49 10.14
N ALA A 141 -5.91 -11.73 10.12
CA ALA A 141 -4.64 -12.12 10.73
C ALA A 141 -3.40 -11.58 9.99
N TYR A 142 -3.55 -11.25 8.70
CA TYR A 142 -2.47 -10.66 7.89
C TYR A 142 -2.53 -9.12 7.87
N LEU A 143 -3.73 -8.55 7.87
CA LEU A 143 -3.96 -7.11 7.71
C LEU A 143 -4.08 -6.40 9.07
N VAL A 144 -3.23 -6.77 10.03
CA VAL A 144 -3.21 -6.24 11.40
C VAL A 144 -3.09 -4.71 11.40
N MET A 145 -2.17 -4.17 10.60
CA MET A 145 -2.00 -2.72 10.46
C MET A 145 -3.32 -2.04 10.03
N HIS A 146 -4.08 -2.62 9.11
CA HIS A 146 -5.36 -2.09 8.64
C HIS A 146 -6.45 -2.18 9.71
N ALA A 147 -6.47 -3.27 10.49
CA ALA A 147 -7.39 -3.42 11.61
C ALA A 147 -7.11 -2.36 12.70
N CYS A 148 -5.85 -2.10 13.03
CA CYS A 148 -5.47 -1.03 13.96
C CYS A 148 -5.94 0.34 13.45
N PHE A 149 -5.79 0.63 12.15
CA PHE A 149 -6.29 1.88 11.56
C PHE A 149 -7.82 2.00 11.74
N LYS A 150 -8.55 0.95 11.38
CA LYS A 150 -10.01 0.92 11.52
C LYS A 150 -10.45 1.18 12.96
N LYS A 151 -9.81 0.51 13.92
CA LYS A 151 -10.10 0.68 15.34
C LYS A 151 -9.94 2.13 15.77
N LEU A 152 -8.88 2.82 15.32
CA LEU A 152 -8.68 4.23 15.63
C LEU A 152 -9.83 5.09 15.12
N ILE A 153 -10.21 4.95 13.84
CA ILE A 153 -11.24 5.80 13.24
C ILE A 153 -12.66 5.47 13.74
N ASP A 154 -12.88 4.27 14.29
CA ASP A 154 -14.17 3.87 14.87
C ASP A 154 -14.34 4.36 16.31
N GLU A 155 -13.29 4.25 17.13
CA GLU A 155 -13.39 4.47 18.57
C GLU A 155 -12.98 5.87 19.01
N ARG A 156 -12.27 6.61 18.16
CA ARG A 156 -11.71 7.91 18.51
C ARG A 156 -12.18 9.00 17.55
N LEU A 157 -12.93 9.97 18.08
CA LEU A 157 -13.49 11.08 17.30
C LEU A 157 -12.42 11.96 16.65
N ASP A 158 -11.30 12.20 17.33
CA ASP A 158 -10.16 12.96 16.78
C ASP A 158 -9.53 12.24 15.58
N MET A 159 -9.33 10.92 15.67
CA MET A 159 -8.81 10.12 14.56
C MET A 159 -9.79 10.03 13.40
N ARG A 160 -11.10 9.93 13.69
CA ARG A 160 -12.16 9.97 12.68
C ARG A 160 -12.14 11.29 11.90
N GLN A 161 -11.99 12.41 12.59
CA GLN A 161 -11.92 13.74 11.98
C GLN A 161 -10.71 13.86 11.05
N ILE A 162 -9.53 13.45 11.52
CA ILE A 162 -8.31 13.41 10.69
C ILE A 162 -8.56 12.59 9.42
N TRP A 163 -9.13 11.38 9.54
CA TRP A 163 -9.39 10.54 8.36
C TRP A 163 -10.33 11.21 7.35
N GLN A 164 -11.34 11.93 7.82
CA GLN A 164 -12.33 12.58 6.95
C GLN A 164 -11.86 13.90 6.34
N GLN A 165 -10.93 14.60 6.98
CA GLN A 165 -10.63 16.01 6.67
C GLN A 165 -9.16 16.28 6.34
N GLU A 166 -8.24 15.44 6.82
CA GLU A 166 -6.80 15.68 6.77
C GLU A 166 -6.05 14.58 5.99
N MET A 167 -6.76 13.63 5.38
CA MET A 167 -6.16 12.59 4.56
C MET A 167 -6.37 12.85 3.07
N LEU A 168 -5.26 12.90 2.33
CA LEU A 168 -5.27 12.78 0.87
C LEU A 168 -5.36 11.30 0.51
N LEU A 169 -6.54 10.87 0.05
CA LEU A 169 -6.80 9.47 -0.32
C LEU A 169 -6.96 9.33 -1.84
N LEU A 170 -6.14 8.48 -2.43
CA LEU A 170 -6.20 8.12 -3.84
C LEU A 170 -6.78 6.73 -4.02
N ARG A 171 -7.58 6.55 -5.07
CA ARG A 171 -8.14 5.24 -5.43
C ARG A 171 -7.06 4.31 -5.96
N ALA A 172 -6.78 3.22 -5.23
CA ALA A 172 -5.80 2.21 -5.64
C ALA A 172 -6.17 1.59 -6.98
N ASP A 173 -7.46 1.28 -7.17
CA ASP A 173 -8.06 0.69 -8.36
C ASP A 173 -8.15 1.62 -9.58
N GLU A 174 -7.73 2.88 -9.43
CA GLU A 174 -7.60 3.82 -10.54
C GLU A 174 -6.14 4.22 -10.80
N HIS A 175 -5.32 4.24 -9.76
CA HIS A 175 -4.03 4.92 -9.78
C HIS A 175 -2.81 4.05 -9.47
N GLY A 176 -2.98 2.83 -8.95
CA GLY A 176 -1.86 1.98 -8.52
C GLY A 176 -1.93 0.51 -8.93
N ILE A 177 -3.14 -0.08 -8.91
CA ILE A 177 -3.36 -1.52 -9.09
C ILE A 177 -4.44 -1.85 -10.13
N TRP A 178 -4.99 -0.86 -10.84
CA TRP A 178 -6.07 -1.08 -11.83
C TRP A 178 -5.75 -2.15 -12.88
N HIS A 179 -4.46 -2.33 -13.20
CA HIS A 179 -3.97 -3.28 -14.19
C HIS A 179 -4.21 -4.75 -13.78
N LEU A 180 -4.44 -5.01 -12.48
CA LEU A 180 -4.77 -6.33 -11.96
C LEU A 180 -6.21 -6.75 -12.25
N ASP A 181 -7.11 -5.76 -12.38
CA ASP A 181 -8.54 -5.96 -12.65
C ASP A 181 -8.88 -5.97 -14.16
N GLU A 182 -7.88 -5.90 -15.04
CA GLU A 182 -8.13 -5.90 -16.48
C GLU A 182 -8.83 -7.18 -16.95
N PRO A 183 -9.72 -7.12 -17.97
CA PRO A 183 -10.49 -8.27 -18.43
C PRO A 183 -9.67 -9.47 -18.94
N ASP A 184 -8.41 -9.26 -19.28
CA ASP A 184 -7.49 -10.28 -19.75
C ASP A 184 -6.45 -10.68 -18.68
N VAL A 185 -6.48 -10.03 -17.51
CA VAL A 185 -5.62 -10.34 -16.36
C VAL A 185 -6.43 -10.96 -15.23
N HIS A 186 -7.52 -10.34 -14.79
CA HIS A 186 -8.46 -10.86 -13.76
C HIS A 186 -7.78 -11.46 -12.52
N TRP A 187 -6.81 -10.75 -11.93
CA TRP A 187 -6.01 -11.22 -10.80
C TRP A 187 -5.23 -12.53 -11.04
N ASP A 188 -5.07 -12.98 -12.30
CA ASP A 188 -4.19 -14.08 -12.68
C ASP A 188 -2.75 -13.57 -12.91
N PRO A 189 -1.79 -13.94 -12.04
CA PRO A 189 -0.39 -13.53 -12.18
C PRO A 189 0.25 -13.98 -13.48
N THR A 190 -0.17 -15.13 -14.02
CA THR A 190 0.37 -15.68 -15.27
C THR A 190 -0.09 -14.86 -16.45
N ALA A 191 -1.39 -14.54 -16.50
CA ALA A 191 -1.97 -13.72 -17.55
C ALA A 191 -1.40 -12.29 -17.52
N GLY A 192 -1.24 -11.71 -16.32
CA GLY A 192 -0.61 -10.40 -16.13
C GLY A 192 0.82 -10.36 -16.69
N VAL A 193 1.69 -11.28 -16.25
CA VAL A 193 3.08 -11.32 -16.74
C VAL A 193 3.14 -11.56 -18.25
N GLN A 194 2.29 -12.44 -18.79
CA GLN A 194 2.22 -12.67 -20.23
C GLN A 194 1.83 -11.39 -20.97
N LYS A 195 0.82 -10.66 -20.50
CA LYS A 195 0.40 -9.39 -21.10
C LYS A 195 1.53 -8.35 -21.07
N TRP A 196 2.16 -8.18 -19.92
CA TRP A 196 3.11 -7.09 -19.70
C TRP A 196 4.49 -7.34 -20.30
N LEU A 197 4.93 -8.61 -20.42
CA LEU A 197 6.27 -8.97 -20.91
C LEU A 197 6.29 -9.60 -22.31
N CYS A 198 5.20 -10.16 -22.82
CA CYS A 198 5.22 -10.84 -24.13
C CYS A 198 4.57 -10.02 -25.25
N VAL A 199 3.79 -8.98 -24.91
CA VAL A 199 3.06 -8.16 -25.88
C VAL A 199 3.42 -6.69 -25.68
N HIS A 200 3.65 -5.98 -26.78
CA HIS A 200 3.67 -4.51 -26.78
C HIS A 200 2.26 -3.99 -27.05
N ASP A 201 1.61 -3.50 -26.00
CA ASP A 201 0.28 -2.91 -26.02
C ASP A 201 0.41 -1.39 -25.80
N GLU A 202 0.55 -0.66 -26.90
CA GLU A 202 0.69 0.80 -26.89
C GLU A 202 -0.48 1.53 -26.19
N PRO A 203 -1.77 1.16 -26.41
CA PRO A 203 -2.88 1.68 -25.61
C PRO A 203 -2.71 1.48 -24.10
N TRP A 204 -2.26 0.30 -23.66
CA TRP A 204 -2.00 0.03 -22.24
C TRP A 204 -0.89 0.94 -21.70
N VAL A 205 0.24 1.06 -22.41
CA VAL A 205 1.37 1.91 -22.02
C VAL A 205 0.92 3.36 -21.83
N ARG A 206 0.15 3.92 -22.78
CA ARG A 206 -0.39 5.29 -22.67
C ARG A 206 -1.35 5.45 -21.50
N ARG A 207 -2.19 4.45 -21.22
CA ARG A 207 -3.12 4.48 -20.10
C ARG A 207 -2.37 4.48 -18.77
N VAL A 208 -1.37 3.61 -18.62
CA VAL A 208 -0.48 3.57 -17.45
C VAL A 208 0.15 4.94 -17.23
N LEU A 209 0.86 5.48 -18.21
CA LEU A 209 1.63 6.72 -18.05
C LEU A 209 0.73 7.94 -17.78
N SER A 210 -0.49 7.96 -18.33
CA SER A 210 -1.43 9.07 -18.09
C SER A 210 -2.09 9.00 -16.71
N ARG A 211 -2.49 7.81 -16.24
CA ARG A 211 -3.34 7.64 -15.06
C ARG A 211 -2.60 7.32 -13.77
N CYS A 212 -1.50 6.58 -13.86
CA CYS A 212 -0.80 6.05 -12.70
C CYS A 212 0.35 6.97 -12.28
N PRO A 213 0.31 7.57 -11.08
CA PRO A 213 1.52 8.09 -10.48
C PRO A 213 2.50 6.98 -10.06
N VAL A 214 1.98 5.78 -9.75
CA VAL A 214 2.75 4.60 -9.34
C VAL A 214 2.12 3.33 -9.92
N LEU A 215 2.92 2.27 -10.07
CA LEU A 215 2.42 0.93 -10.34
C LEU A 215 2.82 0.00 -9.21
N LYS A 216 1.85 -0.63 -8.56
CA LYS A 216 2.08 -1.64 -7.54
C LYS A 216 1.85 -3.03 -8.13
N PHE A 217 2.82 -3.92 -7.92
CA PHE A 217 2.66 -5.35 -8.14
C PHE A 217 2.50 -6.05 -6.79
N VAL A 218 1.34 -6.66 -6.56
CA VAL A 218 1.03 -7.29 -5.28
C VAL A 218 1.41 -8.77 -5.29
N SER A 219 2.05 -9.23 -4.21
CA SER A 219 2.22 -10.66 -3.88
C SER A 219 2.72 -11.50 -5.09
N GLN A 220 1.90 -12.42 -5.57
CA GLN A 220 2.18 -13.36 -6.65
C GLN A 220 2.60 -12.66 -7.95
N PHE A 221 2.10 -11.47 -8.25
CA PHE A 221 2.50 -10.72 -9.46
C PHE A 221 3.96 -10.30 -9.38
N ALA A 222 4.39 -9.75 -8.24
CA ALA A 222 5.79 -9.38 -8.03
C ALA A 222 6.70 -10.61 -8.07
N LEU A 223 6.32 -11.70 -7.39
CA LEU A 223 7.07 -12.95 -7.39
C LEU A 223 7.23 -13.55 -8.80
N ARG A 224 6.19 -13.44 -9.63
CA ARG A 224 6.25 -13.92 -11.02
C ARG A 224 7.15 -13.05 -11.88
N LEU A 225 7.07 -11.73 -11.74
CA LEU A 225 7.99 -10.82 -12.42
C LEU A 225 9.44 -11.09 -12.01
N ASP A 226 9.72 -11.29 -10.72
CA ASP A 226 11.08 -11.58 -10.22
C ASP A 226 11.65 -12.90 -10.77
N ALA A 227 10.78 -13.86 -11.13
CA ALA A 227 11.19 -15.13 -11.72
C ALA A 227 11.55 -15.04 -13.21
N GLU A 228 11.21 -13.93 -13.88
CA GLU A 228 11.45 -13.76 -15.31
C GLU A 228 12.91 -13.36 -15.60
N PRO A 229 13.53 -13.91 -16.67
CA PRO A 229 14.90 -13.53 -17.03
C PRO A 229 15.01 -12.03 -17.30
N ARG A 230 16.07 -11.39 -16.79
CA ARG A 230 16.33 -9.94 -16.97
C ARG A 230 16.25 -9.51 -18.44
N GLN A 231 16.64 -10.37 -19.38
CA GLN A 231 16.61 -10.13 -20.82
C GLN A 231 15.20 -9.85 -21.36
N ARG A 232 14.13 -10.29 -20.66
CA ARG A 232 12.75 -9.96 -21.04
C ARG A 232 12.36 -8.51 -20.74
N TYR A 233 13.07 -7.88 -19.81
CA TYR A 233 12.91 -6.47 -19.48
C TYR A 233 13.82 -5.56 -20.30
N LEU A 234 14.89 -6.12 -20.87
CA LEU A 234 15.92 -5.38 -21.59
C LEU A 234 15.61 -5.33 -23.09
N GLU A 235 15.62 -4.10 -23.60
CA GLU A 235 15.47 -3.69 -25.00
C GLU A 235 16.57 -4.24 -25.92
N GLU A 236 16.28 -4.32 -27.22
CA GLU A 236 17.27 -4.12 -28.30
C GLU A 236 17.13 -2.69 -28.85
N GLU A 237 18.19 -2.12 -29.44
CA GLU A 237 18.20 -0.71 -29.87
C GLU A 237 17.04 -0.38 -30.82
N GLY A 238 16.18 0.57 -30.40
CA GLY A 238 15.17 1.22 -31.25
C GLY A 238 13.70 1.00 -30.89
N HIS A 239 13.32 -0.10 -30.22
CA HIS A 239 11.90 -0.37 -29.90
C HIS A 239 11.71 -1.16 -28.59
N PRO A 240 10.66 -0.86 -27.80
CA PRO A 240 10.33 -1.68 -26.65
C PRO A 240 9.95 -3.10 -27.05
N ARG A 241 10.50 -4.10 -26.36
CA ARG A 241 10.09 -5.50 -26.58
C ARG A 241 8.74 -5.82 -25.96
N CYS A 242 8.37 -5.11 -24.90
CA CYS A 242 7.14 -5.33 -24.17
C CYS A 242 6.60 -4.05 -23.52
N SER A 243 5.33 -4.12 -23.12
CA SER A 243 4.60 -3.01 -22.51
C SER A 243 5.28 -2.49 -21.24
N LEU A 244 5.76 -3.38 -20.37
CA LEU A 244 6.39 -2.96 -19.11
C LEU A 244 7.73 -2.25 -19.36
N SER A 245 8.55 -2.73 -20.29
CA SER A 245 9.80 -2.05 -20.69
C SER A 245 9.53 -0.66 -21.26
N ALA A 246 8.47 -0.51 -22.07
CA ALA A 246 8.06 0.80 -22.60
C ALA A 246 7.68 1.79 -21.47
N VAL A 247 6.92 1.33 -20.48
CA VAL A 247 6.55 2.13 -19.30
C VAL A 247 7.78 2.52 -18.50
N LEU A 248 8.68 1.58 -18.21
CA LEU A 248 9.92 1.82 -17.46
C LEU A 248 10.80 2.86 -18.18
N ARG A 249 10.98 2.72 -19.49
CA ARG A 249 11.75 3.67 -20.30
C ARG A 249 11.15 5.07 -20.25
N ALA A 250 9.83 5.18 -20.40
CA ALA A 250 9.15 6.47 -20.36
C ALA A 250 9.29 7.13 -18.98
N ALA A 251 9.13 6.37 -17.89
CA ALA A 251 9.31 6.86 -16.53
C ALA A 251 10.73 7.36 -16.27
N LEU A 252 11.76 6.63 -16.73
CA LEU A 252 13.16 7.04 -16.61
C LEU A 252 13.51 8.23 -17.49
N SER A 253 12.95 8.31 -18.70
CA SER A 253 13.19 9.43 -19.63
C SER A 253 12.61 10.73 -19.08
N PHE A 254 11.46 10.64 -18.40
CA PHE A 254 10.86 11.77 -17.69
C PHE A 254 11.82 12.34 -16.63
N GLN A 255 12.48 11.47 -15.85
CA GLN A 255 13.42 11.86 -14.81
C GLN A 255 14.72 12.49 -15.33
N LEU A 256 15.09 12.26 -16.58
CA LEU A 256 16.33 12.79 -17.18
C LEU A 256 16.11 14.11 -17.95
N ALA A 257 14.85 14.49 -18.20
CA ALA A 257 14.49 15.70 -18.92
C ALA A 257 14.29 16.92 -18.00
N GLU A 258 14.29 16.71 -16.68
CA GLU A 258 14.25 17.73 -15.62
C GLU A 258 15.62 17.96 -15.00
#